data_AF-A0AAV9MZJ4-F1
#
_entry.id   AF-A0AAV9MZJ4-F1
#
_cell.length_a   1.000
_cell.length_b   1.000
_cell.length_c   1.000
_cell.angle_alpha   90.00
_cell.angle_beta   90.00
_cell.angle_gamma   90.00
#
_symmetry.space_group_name_H-M   'P 1'
#
loop_
_entity.id
_entity.type
_entity.pdbx_description
1 polymer ?
#
loop_
_entity_poly.entity_id
_entity_poly.type
_entity_poly.pdbx_seq_one_letter_code
_entity_poly.pdbx_strand_id
1 'polypeptide(L)'
;MAGQAFKRSSRQPLARHGQRILLVLIIVSIFILIHKLFMTKTYHPMGGEFPRKIWQTWKTEAAGLDPKDAARVRTWTRKNPEYRYELLTDENSLSYVRHHFGSTGLNRPDIVHVFETLNAKIIKADLLRYLVMYVEGGLYADIDVECLKPIEFFVPNRYTEEEIDLVVGVETDMPDFKDHPILGQKAQSLVQWTFMGKPRLPVMLRLIDNIIHWLNRVSKQQGKPISDIKLDFDDVLVGTGPSAFTAAILTEMSVQTGRQVTWDEFHGMLDSKVVAGVLVLTSEAFAAGTGHSDSGTHSGKSALVQHHFHASSWPTNHPRFKHPIYDEVERCNWNTECIKLWDSNTAFFNSLAEEDQLKLVAAKKLEDKKHPLRVDDQGLIGVMSPVGGDTHAAAEEMPADQHPLQEPEQVGGRAPPGDRRPGHRHGHLHLHLPGPDTSDDNPVD
;
A
#
# COMPACT_ATOMS: atom_id res chain seq x y z
N MET A 1 -20.27 -82.24 -60.02
CA MET A 1 -20.63 -82.19 -58.59
C MET A 1 -19.53 -81.44 -57.85
N ALA A 2 -19.94 -80.63 -56.86
CA ALA A 2 -19.16 -80.06 -55.76
C ALA A 2 -17.97 -79.13 -56.09
N GLY A 3 -18.13 -77.86 -55.72
CA GLY A 3 -17.08 -76.85 -55.75
C GLY A 3 -16.19 -76.84 -54.51
N GLN A 4 -15.07 -76.13 -54.63
CA GLN A 4 -14.33 -75.59 -53.50
C GLN A 4 -14.06 -74.11 -53.78
N ALA A 5 -14.79 -73.25 -53.08
CA ALA A 5 -14.55 -71.82 -53.03
C ALA A 5 -13.41 -71.53 -52.05
N PHE A 6 -12.32 -70.96 -52.55
CA PHE A 6 -11.22 -70.45 -51.75
C PHE A 6 -11.63 -69.09 -51.14
N LYS A 7 -12.10 -69.07 -49.88
CA LYS A 7 -12.36 -67.83 -49.14
C LYS A 7 -11.02 -67.18 -48.75
N ARG A 8 -10.61 -66.14 -49.46
CA ARG A 8 -9.51 -65.26 -49.06
C ARG A 8 -10.03 -64.30 -47.98
N SER A 9 -9.51 -64.41 -46.76
CA SER A 9 -9.82 -63.55 -45.62
C SER A 9 -9.31 -62.13 -45.88
N SER A 10 -10.21 -61.17 -46.14
CA SER A 10 -9.90 -59.73 -46.12
C SER A 10 -10.41 -59.14 -44.80
N ARG A 11 -9.57 -59.12 -43.76
CA ARG A 11 -9.84 -58.33 -42.56
C ARG A 11 -8.64 -57.47 -42.18
N GLN A 12 -8.91 -56.16 -42.16
CA GLN A 12 -8.35 -55.13 -41.27
C GLN A 12 -7.07 -54.36 -41.65
N PRO A 13 -7.20 -53.34 -42.53
CA PRO A 13 -6.33 -52.16 -42.51
C PRO A 13 -6.89 -50.98 -41.69
N LEU A 14 -8.21 -50.86 -41.52
CA LEU A 14 -8.85 -49.74 -40.78
C LEU A 14 -8.61 -49.78 -39.27
N ALA A 15 -8.66 -50.96 -38.65
CA ALA A 15 -8.51 -51.10 -37.19
C ALA A 15 -7.11 -50.67 -36.70
N ARG A 16 -6.07 -50.91 -37.50
CA ARG A 16 -4.68 -50.53 -37.17
C ARG A 16 -4.45 -49.02 -37.23
N HIS A 17 -5.15 -48.30 -38.12
CA HIS A 17 -5.04 -46.85 -38.22
C HIS A 17 -5.74 -46.14 -37.05
N GLY A 18 -6.94 -46.58 -36.68
CA GLY A 18 -7.63 -46.06 -35.50
C GLY A 18 -6.84 -46.28 -34.21
N GLN A 19 -6.20 -47.45 -34.07
CA GLN A 19 -5.38 -47.78 -32.90
C GLN A 19 -4.10 -46.94 -32.81
N ARG A 20 -3.49 -46.58 -33.95
CA ARG A 20 -2.33 -45.66 -33.99
C ARG A 20 -2.71 -44.23 -33.64
N ILE A 21 -3.85 -43.73 -34.14
CA ILE A 21 -4.35 -42.39 -33.82
C ILE A 21 -4.68 -42.30 -32.32
N LEU A 22 -5.36 -43.31 -31.77
CA LEU A 22 -5.67 -43.37 -30.34
C LEU A 22 -4.40 -43.38 -29.47
N LEU A 23 -3.38 -44.14 -29.87
CA LEU A 23 -2.08 -44.18 -29.16
C LEU A 23 -1.39 -42.80 -29.18
N VAL A 24 -1.39 -42.11 -30.32
CA VAL A 24 -0.82 -40.75 -30.44
C VAL A 24 -1.59 -39.77 -29.56
N LEU A 25 -2.92 -39.82 -29.54
CA LEU A 25 -3.74 -38.96 -28.68
C LEU A 25 -3.50 -39.23 -27.19
N ILE A 26 -3.31 -40.49 -26.80
CA ILE A 26 -2.97 -40.87 -25.42
C ILE A 26 -1.57 -40.34 -25.07
N ILE A 27 -0.57 -40.50 -25.95
CA ILE A 27 0.79 -39.99 -25.72
C ILE A 27 0.79 -38.46 -25.61
N VAL A 28 0.06 -37.75 -26.48
CA VAL A 28 -0.07 -36.29 -26.41
C VAL A 28 -0.79 -35.86 -25.14
N SER A 29 -1.85 -36.56 -24.74
CA SER A 29 -2.58 -36.25 -23.49
C SER A 29 -1.72 -36.52 -22.26
N ILE A 30 -0.96 -37.62 -22.24
CA ILE A 30 0.02 -37.92 -21.18
C ILE A 30 1.14 -36.89 -21.18
N PHE A 31 1.64 -36.47 -22.35
CA PHE A 31 2.64 -35.42 -22.45
C PHE A 31 2.10 -34.07 -21.94
N ILE A 32 0.87 -33.69 -22.28
CA ILE A 32 0.23 -32.48 -21.75
C ILE A 32 0.01 -32.61 -20.23
N LEU A 33 -0.40 -33.77 -19.73
CA LEU A 33 -0.61 -34.01 -18.31
C LEU A 33 0.71 -33.97 -17.53
N ILE A 34 1.75 -34.63 -18.04
CA ILE A 34 3.10 -34.61 -17.49
C ILE A 34 3.67 -33.19 -17.57
N HIS A 35 3.53 -32.51 -18.70
CA HIS A 35 3.97 -31.12 -18.83
C HIS A 35 3.22 -30.19 -17.86
N LYS A 36 1.91 -30.38 -17.66
CA LYS A 36 1.16 -29.63 -16.64
C LYS A 36 1.62 -29.96 -15.21
N LEU A 37 1.86 -31.23 -14.90
CA LEU A 37 2.37 -31.69 -13.60
C LEU A 37 3.81 -31.22 -13.33
N PHE A 38 4.63 -31.09 -14.36
CA PHE A 38 6.02 -30.59 -14.26
C PHE A 38 6.11 -29.06 -14.37
N MET A 39 5.10 -28.37 -14.91
CA MET A 39 5.09 -26.90 -15.05
C MET A 39 4.35 -26.17 -13.93
N THR A 40 3.66 -26.86 -13.03
CA THR A 40 3.24 -26.24 -11.77
C THR A 40 4.47 -26.12 -10.88
N LYS A 41 5.12 -24.95 -10.93
CA LYS A 41 6.19 -24.60 -9.99
C LYS A 41 5.56 -24.58 -8.59
N THR A 42 5.95 -25.50 -7.73
CA THR A 42 5.59 -25.44 -6.31
C THR A 42 6.44 -24.35 -5.68
N TYR A 43 5.80 -23.25 -5.29
CA TYR A 43 6.48 -22.23 -4.50
C TYR A 43 6.98 -22.85 -3.19
N HIS A 44 8.20 -22.47 -2.79
CA HIS A 44 8.82 -22.88 -1.55
C HIS A 44 9.14 -21.62 -0.73
N PRO A 45 8.52 -21.44 0.46
CA PRO A 45 8.87 -20.35 1.37
C PRO A 45 10.33 -20.36 1.74
N MET A 46 10.90 -19.19 2.05
CA MET A 46 12.26 -19.13 2.59
C MET A 46 12.35 -19.78 3.98
N GLY A 47 11.21 -19.93 4.68
CA GLY A 47 11.15 -20.43 6.06
C GLY A 47 11.55 -19.36 7.09
N GLY A 48 11.51 -19.72 8.38
CA GLY A 48 11.88 -18.85 9.50
C GLY A 48 10.86 -17.75 9.85
N GLU A 49 11.18 -17.00 10.91
CA GLU A 49 10.37 -15.87 11.42
C GLU A 49 10.74 -14.54 10.74
N PHE A 50 9.86 -13.55 10.83
CA PHE A 50 10.18 -12.18 10.41
C PHE A 50 11.18 -11.52 11.38
N PRO A 51 12.16 -10.74 10.88
CA PRO A 51 13.03 -9.95 11.75
C PRO A 51 12.23 -9.00 12.63
N ARG A 52 12.48 -9.00 13.95
CA ARG A 52 11.83 -8.09 14.91
C ARG A 52 12.43 -6.68 14.86
N LYS A 53 12.38 -6.06 13.68
CA LYS A 53 12.84 -4.69 13.41
C LYS A 53 11.71 -3.87 12.81
N ILE A 54 11.60 -2.61 13.24
CA ILE A 54 10.68 -1.62 12.67
C ILE A 54 11.54 -0.51 12.09
N TRP A 55 11.44 -0.30 10.79
CA TRP A 55 12.14 0.73 10.05
C TRP A 55 11.20 1.86 9.69
N GLN A 56 11.60 3.08 9.99
CA GLN A 56 11.03 4.28 9.39
C GLN A 56 12.14 5.12 8.78
N THR A 57 11.78 6.00 7.84
CA THR A 57 12.72 6.98 7.27
C THR A 57 12.17 8.38 7.47
N TRP A 58 13.04 9.33 7.74
CA TRP A 58 12.66 10.74 7.83
C TRP A 58 13.80 11.70 7.49
N LYS A 59 13.52 12.99 7.52
CA LYS A 59 14.51 14.04 7.22
C LYS A 59 15.53 14.16 8.35
N THR A 60 15.06 14.09 9.60
CA THR A 60 15.82 14.38 10.81
C THR A 60 15.68 13.29 11.85
N GLU A 61 16.55 13.31 12.85
CA GLU A 61 16.52 12.40 14.00
C GLU A 61 15.21 12.50 14.79
N ALA A 62 14.89 11.44 15.54
CA ALA A 62 13.62 11.32 16.28
C ALA A 62 13.35 12.47 17.26
N ALA A 63 14.41 13.06 17.83
CA ALA A 63 14.32 14.21 18.73
C ALA A 63 13.85 15.51 18.03
N GLY A 64 14.01 15.59 16.70
CA GLY A 64 13.59 16.73 15.87
C GLY A 64 12.23 16.55 15.21
N LEU A 65 11.50 15.46 15.49
CA LEU A 65 10.15 15.25 14.97
C LEU A 65 9.18 16.26 15.57
N ASP A 66 8.19 16.67 14.77
CA ASP A 66 7.08 17.43 15.30
C ASP A 66 6.27 16.58 16.31
N PRO A 67 5.46 17.20 17.20
CA PRO A 67 4.72 16.45 18.21
C PRO A 67 3.75 15.41 17.65
N LYS A 68 3.21 15.63 16.44
CA LYS A 68 2.22 14.75 15.80
C LYS A 68 2.91 13.49 15.27
N ASP A 69 3.99 13.65 14.53
CA ASP A 69 4.82 12.56 14.00
C ASP A 69 5.47 11.79 15.15
N ALA A 70 6.01 12.48 16.16
CA ALA A 70 6.55 11.81 17.34
C ALA A 70 5.48 10.98 18.08
N ALA A 71 4.21 11.40 18.08
CA ALA A 71 3.11 10.61 18.64
C ALA A 71 2.83 9.35 17.82
N ARG A 72 2.84 9.46 16.49
CA ARG A 72 2.68 8.32 15.56
C ARG A 72 3.82 7.31 15.73
N VAL A 73 5.08 7.76 15.72
CA VAL A 73 6.26 6.92 15.97
C VAL A 73 6.14 6.16 17.29
N ARG A 74 5.68 6.82 18.37
CA ARG A 74 5.49 6.17 19.68
C ARG A 74 4.45 5.05 19.66
N THR A 75 3.50 5.03 18.73
CA THR A 75 2.53 3.93 18.65
C THR A 75 3.21 2.62 18.27
N TRP A 76 4.18 2.65 17.35
CA TRP A 76 4.97 1.49 16.94
C TRP A 76 5.76 0.89 18.11
N THR A 77 6.51 1.72 18.83
CA THR A 77 7.35 1.26 19.95
C THR A 77 6.55 0.81 21.17
N ARG A 78 5.42 1.46 21.47
CA ARG A 78 4.55 1.06 22.59
C ARG A 78 3.81 -0.25 22.35
N LYS A 79 3.35 -0.48 21.12
CA LYS A 79 2.59 -1.69 20.76
C LYS A 79 3.49 -2.88 20.48
N ASN A 80 4.77 -2.66 20.19
CA ASN A 80 5.73 -3.69 19.82
C ASN A 80 7.01 -3.56 20.66
N PRO A 81 6.95 -3.72 22.00
CA PRO A 81 8.11 -3.50 22.88
C PRO A 81 9.29 -4.44 22.61
N GLU A 82 9.01 -5.61 22.01
CA GLU A 82 10.01 -6.61 21.63
C GLU A 82 10.68 -6.32 20.27
N TYR A 83 10.23 -5.30 19.55
CA TYR A 83 10.79 -4.93 18.25
C TYR A 83 11.83 -3.83 18.41
N ARG A 84 12.96 -3.99 17.73
CA ARG A 84 13.98 -2.94 17.63
C ARG A 84 13.52 -1.88 16.64
N TYR A 85 13.39 -0.64 17.11
CA TYR A 85 13.04 0.50 16.29
C TYR A 85 14.29 1.14 15.67
N GLU A 86 14.22 1.45 14.38
CA GLU A 86 15.27 2.09 13.60
C GLU A 86 14.71 3.25 12.78
N LEU A 87 15.42 4.38 12.81
CA LEU A 87 15.09 5.57 12.01
C LEU A 87 16.30 5.95 11.16
N LEU A 88 16.15 5.85 9.83
CA LEU A 88 17.14 6.36 8.90
C LEU A 88 16.80 7.81 8.52
N THR A 89 17.83 8.65 8.48
CA THR A 89 17.72 10.09 8.24
C THR A 89 18.43 10.50 6.95
N ASP A 90 18.19 11.72 6.47
CA ASP A 90 18.93 12.28 5.33
C ASP A 90 20.46 12.25 5.58
N GLU A 91 20.89 12.40 6.84
CA GLU A 91 22.30 12.44 7.24
C GLU A 91 22.99 11.05 7.23
N ASN A 92 22.26 9.98 7.58
CA ASN A 92 22.84 8.66 7.75
C ASN A 92 22.50 7.66 6.62
N SER A 93 21.50 7.96 5.79
CA SER A 93 21.02 7.07 4.72
C SER A 93 22.10 6.70 3.70
N LEU A 94 22.94 7.64 3.26
CA LEU A 94 24.01 7.35 2.31
C LEU A 94 25.09 6.44 2.91
N SER A 95 25.41 6.63 4.19
CA SER A 95 26.36 5.77 4.92
C SER A 95 25.81 4.35 5.05
N TYR A 96 24.53 4.19 5.36
CA TYR A 96 23.85 2.89 5.35
C TYR A 96 23.97 2.20 3.98
N VAL A 97 23.63 2.91 2.91
CA VAL A 97 23.71 2.36 1.54
C VAL A 97 25.15 1.99 1.17
N ARG A 98 26.13 2.84 1.45
CA ARG A 98 27.55 2.55 1.20
C ARG A 98 28.04 1.34 1.98
N HIS A 99 27.63 1.19 3.23
CA HIS A 99 28.02 0.06 4.07
C HIS A 99 27.51 -1.27 3.49
N HIS A 100 26.23 -1.33 3.13
CA HIS A 100 25.61 -2.58 2.68
C HIS A 100 25.79 -2.89 1.19
N PHE A 101 25.87 -1.87 0.33
CA PHE A 101 25.95 -2.04 -1.13
C PHE A 101 27.30 -1.67 -1.73
N GLY A 102 28.21 -1.08 -0.95
CA GLY A 102 29.59 -0.79 -1.38
C GLY A 102 30.44 -2.04 -1.57
N SER A 103 31.73 -1.82 -1.86
CA SER A 103 32.69 -2.90 -2.23
C SER A 103 32.88 -3.96 -1.14
N THR A 104 32.65 -3.64 0.12
CA THR A 104 32.76 -4.56 1.26
C THR A 104 31.44 -5.27 1.62
N GLY A 105 30.31 -4.82 1.04
CA GLY A 105 28.99 -5.40 1.26
C GLY A 105 28.58 -6.27 0.07
N LEU A 106 27.44 -5.95 -0.53
CA LEU A 106 26.87 -6.66 -1.68
C LEU A 106 27.55 -6.33 -3.01
N ASN A 107 28.51 -5.40 -3.00
CA ASN A 107 29.27 -5.00 -4.18
C ASN A 107 28.36 -4.60 -5.36
N ARG A 108 27.42 -3.69 -5.09
CA ARG A 108 26.51 -3.06 -6.04
C ARG A 108 26.84 -1.57 -6.17
N PRO A 109 27.97 -1.23 -6.82
CA PRO A 109 28.39 0.16 -6.96
C PRO A 109 27.40 0.99 -7.79
N ASP A 110 26.60 0.35 -8.64
CA ASP A 110 25.49 0.97 -9.37
C ASP A 110 24.39 1.48 -8.45
N ILE A 111 23.99 0.71 -7.42
CA ILE A 111 23.05 1.15 -6.38
C ILE A 111 23.61 2.35 -5.62
N VAL A 112 24.86 2.24 -5.17
CA VAL A 112 25.52 3.31 -4.40
C VAL A 112 25.58 4.60 -5.23
N HIS A 113 25.99 4.51 -6.50
CA HIS A 113 26.09 5.65 -7.39
C HIS A 113 24.74 6.32 -7.64
N VAL A 114 23.70 5.53 -7.92
CA VAL A 114 22.35 6.07 -8.13
C VAL A 114 21.84 6.75 -6.85
N PHE A 115 21.97 6.10 -5.69
CA PHE A 115 21.51 6.66 -4.43
C PHE A 115 22.24 7.96 -4.04
N GLU A 116 23.55 8.03 -4.32
CA GLU A 116 24.37 9.21 -4.07
C GLU A 116 24.01 10.39 -4.97
N THR A 117 23.74 10.13 -6.27
CA THR A 117 23.48 11.18 -7.27
C THR A 117 22.03 11.65 -7.31
N LEU A 118 21.09 10.89 -6.75
CA LEU A 118 19.67 11.20 -6.78
C LEU A 118 19.30 12.37 -5.86
N ASN A 119 18.81 13.47 -6.45
CA ASN A 119 18.34 14.66 -5.73
C ASN A 119 16.83 14.64 -5.42
N ALA A 120 16.05 13.88 -6.19
CA ALA A 120 14.60 13.79 -6.00
C ALA A 120 14.30 13.05 -4.68
N LYS A 121 13.96 13.81 -3.63
CA LYS A 121 13.85 13.29 -2.26
C LYS A 121 12.85 12.13 -2.12
N ILE A 122 11.69 12.21 -2.79
CA ILE A 122 10.68 11.15 -2.74
C ILE A 122 11.17 9.85 -3.37
N ILE A 123 11.79 9.92 -4.54
CA ILE A 123 12.40 8.77 -5.22
C ILE A 123 13.50 8.15 -4.34
N LYS A 124 14.28 8.99 -3.65
CA LYS A 124 15.34 8.53 -2.75
C LYS A 124 14.78 7.81 -1.53
N ALA A 125 13.68 8.32 -0.95
CA ALA A 125 12.97 7.67 0.15
C ALA A 125 12.35 6.33 -0.26
N ASP A 126 11.66 6.29 -1.41
CA ASP A 126 11.12 5.05 -1.98
C ASP A 126 12.23 4.01 -2.22
N LEU A 127 13.34 4.42 -2.85
CA LEU A 127 14.47 3.50 -3.06
C LEU A 127 15.07 3.02 -1.73
N LEU A 128 15.25 3.91 -0.75
CA LEU A 128 15.83 3.58 0.55
C LEU A 128 15.02 2.50 1.27
N ARG A 129 13.69 2.60 1.29
CA ARG A 129 12.85 1.59 1.96
C ARG A 129 13.02 0.21 1.35
N TYR A 130 13.13 0.10 0.03
CA TYR A 130 13.35 -1.18 -0.63
C TYR A 130 14.75 -1.73 -0.37
N LEU A 131 15.76 -0.87 -0.34
CA LEU A 131 17.14 -1.26 -0.01
C LEU A 131 17.22 -1.82 1.42
N VAL A 132 16.61 -1.15 2.39
CA VAL A 132 16.53 -1.62 3.79
C VAL A 132 15.81 -2.96 3.86
N MET A 133 14.65 -3.06 3.23
CA MET A 133 13.84 -4.27 3.26
C MET A 133 14.51 -5.46 2.56
N TYR A 134 15.33 -5.22 1.54
CA TYR A 134 16.14 -6.26 0.92
C TYR A 134 17.28 -6.75 1.83
N VAL A 135 17.94 -5.85 2.57
CA VAL A 135 19.10 -6.22 3.40
C VAL A 135 18.67 -6.85 4.72
N GLU A 136 17.73 -6.22 5.41
CA GLU A 136 17.42 -6.48 6.82
C GLU A 136 16.04 -7.10 7.01
N GLY A 137 15.10 -6.85 6.10
CA GLY A 137 13.69 -7.22 6.30
C GLY A 137 13.10 -6.57 7.56
N GLY A 138 12.14 -7.26 8.16
CA GLY A 138 11.34 -6.77 9.28
C GLY A 138 10.11 -6.03 8.79
N LEU A 139 9.70 -4.97 9.47
CA LEU A 139 8.61 -4.11 9.04
C LEU A 139 9.16 -2.74 8.64
N TYR A 140 8.69 -2.22 7.51
CA TYR A 140 8.85 -0.82 7.15
C TYR A 140 7.53 -0.09 7.30
N ALA A 141 7.56 1.16 7.77
CA ALA A 141 6.45 2.10 7.73
C ALA A 141 6.95 3.54 7.46
N ASP A 142 6.20 4.34 6.69
CA ASP A 142 6.46 5.78 6.60
C ASP A 142 6.23 6.46 7.97
N ILE A 143 6.85 7.63 8.20
CA ILE A 143 6.85 8.29 9.52
C ILE A 143 5.44 8.69 9.97
N ASP A 144 4.57 8.99 9.00
CA ASP A 144 3.21 9.47 9.15
C ASP A 144 2.18 8.33 9.22
N VAL A 145 2.67 7.09 9.40
CA VAL A 145 1.83 5.92 9.66
C VAL A 145 1.73 5.68 11.15
N GLU A 146 0.49 5.60 11.63
CA GLU A 146 0.14 5.18 12.97
C GLU A 146 -0.09 3.67 13.04
N CYS A 147 0.51 3.02 14.04
CA CYS A 147 0.28 1.63 14.37
C CYS A 147 -1.00 1.53 15.22
N LEU A 148 -2.07 0.97 14.68
CA LEU A 148 -3.33 0.77 15.42
C LEU A 148 -3.27 -0.52 16.25
N LYS A 149 -2.62 -1.56 15.72
CA LYS A 149 -2.48 -2.86 16.37
C LYS A 149 -1.05 -3.41 16.33
N PRO A 150 -0.65 -4.22 17.32
CA PRO A 150 0.64 -4.90 17.32
C PRO A 150 0.89 -5.71 16.03
N ILE A 151 2.17 -5.84 15.65
CA ILE A 151 2.63 -6.50 14.42
C ILE A 151 2.27 -7.99 14.42
N GLU A 152 2.11 -8.62 15.59
CA GLU A 152 1.63 -10.00 15.71
C GLU A 152 0.27 -10.24 15.03
N PHE A 153 -0.54 -9.19 14.82
CA PHE A 153 -1.82 -9.28 14.12
C PHE A 153 -1.71 -9.15 12.60
N PHE A 154 -0.52 -8.89 12.05
CA PHE A 154 -0.31 -8.71 10.61
C PHE A 154 -0.34 -10.04 9.85
N VAL A 155 -0.07 -11.15 10.55
CA VAL A 155 -0.27 -12.50 10.05
C VAL A 155 -1.45 -13.12 10.79
N PRO A 156 -2.64 -13.23 10.16
CA PRO A 156 -3.79 -13.85 10.80
C PRO A 156 -3.50 -15.29 11.23
N ASN A 157 -4.04 -15.72 12.38
CA ASN A 157 -3.81 -17.03 13.03
C ASN A 157 -4.05 -18.28 12.16
N ARG A 158 -4.66 -18.14 10.99
CA ARG A 158 -4.85 -19.24 10.02
C ARG A 158 -3.62 -19.49 9.14
N TYR A 159 -2.63 -18.60 9.19
CA TYR A 159 -1.34 -18.71 8.51
C TYR A 159 -0.22 -18.84 9.55
N THR A 160 0.93 -19.31 9.10
CA THR A 160 2.16 -19.42 9.90
C THR A 160 3.26 -18.54 9.30
N GLU A 161 4.13 -17.95 10.11
CA GLU A 161 5.20 -17.07 9.61
C GLU A 161 6.17 -17.82 8.68
N GLU A 162 6.35 -19.11 8.87
CA GLU A 162 7.23 -19.95 8.05
C GLU A 162 6.76 -20.03 6.60
N GLU A 163 5.46 -19.91 6.35
CA GLU A 163 4.84 -19.97 5.02
C GLU A 163 4.81 -18.63 4.31
N ILE A 164 5.04 -17.53 5.03
CA ILE A 164 4.92 -16.16 4.51
C ILE A 164 6.30 -15.52 4.39
N ASP A 165 6.59 -15.00 3.22
CA ASP A 165 7.84 -14.30 2.91
C ASP A 165 7.64 -12.78 2.94
N LEU A 166 6.45 -12.30 2.57
CA LEU A 166 6.11 -10.89 2.46
C LEU A 166 4.64 -10.67 2.85
N VAL A 167 4.37 -9.62 3.64
CA VAL A 167 3.04 -9.15 4.01
C VAL A 167 2.85 -7.74 3.44
N VAL A 168 1.81 -7.59 2.63
CA VAL A 168 1.40 -6.33 1.99
C VAL A 168 -0.11 -6.16 2.16
N GLY A 169 -0.62 -4.96 1.91
CA GLY A 169 -2.06 -4.70 1.90
C GLY A 169 -2.51 -4.02 0.62
N VAL A 170 -3.79 -4.13 0.29
CA VAL A 170 -4.40 -3.36 -0.80
C VAL A 170 -4.48 -1.88 -0.39
N GLU A 171 -4.03 -0.99 -1.27
CA GLU A 171 -4.16 0.46 -1.12
C GLU A 171 -5.35 0.98 -1.91
N THR A 172 -5.38 0.69 -3.21
CA THR A 172 -6.48 1.05 -4.11
C THR A 172 -6.90 -0.16 -4.92
N ASP A 173 -8.19 -0.45 -4.86
CA ASP A 173 -8.88 -1.44 -5.66
C ASP A 173 -10.08 -0.78 -6.36
N MET A 174 -9.83 -0.22 -7.54
CA MET A 174 -10.80 0.53 -8.36
C MET A 174 -10.66 0.12 -9.85
N PRO A 175 -10.80 -1.17 -10.20
CA PRO A 175 -10.47 -1.71 -11.52
C PRO A 175 -11.24 -1.06 -12.68
N ASP A 176 -12.42 -0.51 -12.43
CA ASP A 176 -13.23 0.21 -13.43
C ASP A 176 -12.50 1.41 -14.04
N PHE A 177 -11.51 1.97 -13.33
CA PHE A 177 -10.72 3.11 -13.79
C PHE A 177 -9.34 2.73 -14.31
N LYS A 178 -8.99 1.44 -14.45
CA LYS A 178 -7.64 0.99 -14.87
C LYS A 178 -7.18 1.57 -16.21
N ASP A 179 -8.12 1.87 -17.10
CA ASP A 179 -7.87 2.41 -18.44
C ASP A 179 -8.05 3.95 -18.50
N HIS A 180 -8.38 4.60 -17.37
CA HIS A 180 -8.51 6.05 -17.30
C HIS A 180 -7.13 6.72 -17.46
N PRO A 181 -6.97 7.78 -18.28
CA PRO A 181 -5.66 8.34 -18.63
C PRO A 181 -4.84 8.86 -17.43
N ILE A 182 -5.50 9.46 -16.42
CA ILE A 182 -4.85 9.99 -15.20
C ILE A 182 -4.90 9.00 -14.01
N LEU A 183 -6.04 8.34 -13.79
CA LEU A 183 -6.26 7.49 -12.62
C LEU A 183 -5.78 6.04 -12.82
N GLY A 184 -5.68 5.56 -14.06
CA GLY A 184 -5.49 4.13 -14.35
C GLY A 184 -4.23 3.53 -13.75
N GLN A 185 -3.13 4.29 -13.73
CA GLN A 185 -1.86 3.85 -13.16
C GLN A 185 -1.91 3.63 -11.64
N LYS A 186 -2.87 4.23 -10.94
CA LYS A 186 -3.04 4.16 -9.48
C LYS A 186 -4.32 3.45 -9.04
N ALA A 187 -5.17 3.04 -9.97
CA ALA A 187 -6.44 2.37 -9.73
C ALA A 187 -6.31 0.98 -9.09
N GLN A 188 -5.13 0.37 -9.19
CA GLN A 188 -4.82 -0.97 -8.70
C GLN A 188 -3.44 -0.94 -8.04
N SER A 189 -3.41 -0.79 -6.72
CA SER A 189 -2.15 -0.60 -5.98
C SER A 189 -2.15 -1.31 -4.63
N LEU A 190 -1.00 -1.89 -4.30
CA LEU A 190 -0.64 -2.34 -2.96
C LEU A 190 0.02 -1.20 -2.19
N VAL A 191 -0.20 -1.20 -0.88
CA VAL A 191 0.42 -0.28 0.07
C VAL A 191 1.93 -0.48 0.06
N GLN A 192 2.66 0.54 -0.40
CA GLN A 192 4.13 0.57 -0.36
C GLN A 192 4.70 1.28 0.87
N TRP A 193 3.87 2.07 1.56
CA TRP A 193 4.26 2.89 2.70
C TRP A 193 4.19 2.12 4.03
N THR A 194 3.70 0.88 4.03
CA THR A 194 3.83 -0.09 5.13
C THR A 194 3.80 -1.51 4.60
N PHE A 195 4.84 -2.30 4.89
CA PHE A 195 4.89 -3.71 4.55
C PHE A 195 5.92 -4.43 5.42
N MET A 196 5.76 -5.75 5.56
CA MET A 196 6.64 -6.60 6.37
C MET A 196 7.22 -7.70 5.51
N GLY A 197 8.50 -7.99 5.62
CA GLY A 197 9.17 -8.93 4.73
C GLY A 197 10.39 -9.57 5.37
N LYS A 198 10.73 -10.77 4.92
CA LYS A 198 12.01 -11.40 5.24
C LYS A 198 13.14 -10.73 4.44
N PRO A 199 14.40 -10.78 4.91
CA PRO A 199 15.52 -10.23 4.15
C PRO A 199 15.76 -11.07 2.88
N ARG A 200 16.42 -10.48 1.88
CA ARG A 200 16.88 -11.13 0.64
C ARG A 200 15.82 -11.62 -0.32
N LEU A 201 14.58 -11.13 -0.19
CA LEU A 201 13.51 -11.48 -1.11
C LEU A 201 13.84 -11.10 -2.56
N PRO A 202 13.68 -12.02 -3.53
CA PRO A 202 13.89 -11.73 -4.95
C PRO A 202 13.04 -10.58 -5.48
N VAL A 203 11.81 -10.43 -5.00
CA VAL A 203 10.93 -9.31 -5.38
C VAL A 203 11.50 -7.95 -5.03
N MET A 204 12.16 -7.81 -3.86
CA MET A 204 12.75 -6.54 -3.45
C MET A 204 13.94 -6.19 -4.35
N LEU A 205 14.81 -7.15 -4.65
CA LEU A 205 15.93 -6.93 -5.57
C LEU A 205 15.43 -6.59 -6.99
N ARG A 206 14.41 -7.30 -7.48
CA ARG A 206 13.77 -7.04 -8.77
C ARG A 206 13.25 -5.61 -8.85
N LEU A 207 12.56 -5.14 -7.80
CA LEU A 207 12.06 -3.78 -7.72
C LEU A 207 13.21 -2.75 -7.75
N ILE A 208 14.24 -2.96 -6.92
CA ILE A 208 15.44 -2.10 -6.89
C ILE A 208 16.09 -2.01 -8.27
N ASP A 209 16.31 -3.14 -8.93
CA ASP A 209 16.93 -3.18 -10.26
C ASP A 209 16.03 -2.50 -11.31
N ASN A 210 14.71 -2.69 -11.24
CA ASN A 210 13.76 -2.01 -12.11
C ASN A 210 13.81 -0.48 -11.94
N ILE A 211 13.91 0.01 -10.71
CA ILE A 211 14.03 1.44 -10.38
C ILE A 211 15.33 2.01 -10.97
N ILE A 212 16.47 1.33 -10.79
CA ILE A 212 17.75 1.77 -11.35
C ILE A 212 17.69 1.83 -12.87
N HIS A 213 17.13 0.81 -13.52
CA HIS A 213 16.97 0.79 -14.97
C HIS A 213 16.03 1.91 -15.44
N TRP A 214 14.93 2.17 -14.71
CA TRP A 214 14.01 3.25 -15.01
C TRP A 214 14.68 4.63 -14.89
N LEU A 215 15.39 4.91 -13.80
CA LEU A 215 16.13 6.17 -13.62
C LEU A 215 17.14 6.42 -14.74
N ASN A 216 17.91 5.39 -15.10
CA ASN A 216 18.85 5.47 -16.22
C ASN A 216 18.17 5.72 -17.57
N ARG A 217 16.97 5.15 -17.77
CA ARG A 217 16.19 5.35 -19.00
C ARG A 217 15.64 6.78 -19.08
N VAL A 218 15.07 7.29 -17.99
CA VAL A 218 14.56 8.67 -17.90
C VAL A 218 15.69 9.67 -18.09
N SER A 219 16.84 9.44 -17.43
CA SER A 219 18.05 10.25 -17.61
C SER A 219 18.45 10.35 -19.09
N LYS A 220 18.50 9.22 -19.81
CA LYS A 220 18.81 9.20 -21.25
C LYS A 220 17.74 9.91 -22.09
N GLN A 221 16.46 9.69 -21.82
CA GLN A 221 15.35 10.30 -22.55
C GLN A 221 15.32 11.82 -22.40
N GLN A 222 15.63 12.34 -21.20
CA GLN A 222 15.69 13.77 -20.95
C GLN A 222 17.03 14.41 -21.33
N GLY A 223 18.06 13.61 -21.66
CA GLY A 223 19.41 14.09 -21.91
C GLY A 223 20.05 14.75 -20.68
N LYS A 224 19.69 14.31 -19.48
CA LYS A 224 20.12 14.90 -18.20
C LYS A 224 20.73 13.85 -17.28
N PRO A 225 21.70 14.19 -16.42
CA PRO A 225 22.14 13.28 -15.36
C PRO A 225 21.00 12.95 -14.40
N ILE A 226 21.08 11.82 -13.69
CA ILE A 226 20.07 11.38 -12.70
C ILE A 226 19.78 12.47 -11.65
N SER A 227 20.76 13.27 -11.28
CA SER A 227 20.61 14.39 -10.33
C SER A 227 19.63 15.47 -10.78
N ASP A 228 19.39 15.58 -12.10
CA ASP A 228 18.70 16.73 -12.71
C ASP A 228 17.44 16.33 -13.50
N ILE A 229 17.07 15.04 -13.47
CA ILE A 229 15.83 14.56 -14.09
C ILE A 229 14.63 15.29 -13.47
N LYS A 230 13.62 15.53 -14.29
CA LYS A 230 12.34 16.11 -13.87
C LYS A 230 11.27 15.06 -13.99
N LEU A 231 10.53 14.86 -12.91
CA LEU A 231 9.50 13.83 -12.79
C LEU A 231 8.22 14.54 -12.35
N ASP A 232 7.11 14.22 -12.99
CA ASP A 232 5.80 14.62 -12.48
C ASP A 232 5.31 13.66 -11.39
N PHE A 233 4.06 13.84 -10.94
CA PHE A 233 3.46 12.99 -9.91
C PHE A 233 3.34 11.53 -10.37
N ASP A 234 2.89 11.30 -11.60
CA ASP A 234 2.60 9.96 -12.11
C ASP A 234 3.90 9.20 -12.40
N ASP A 235 4.94 9.89 -12.89
CA ASP A 235 6.30 9.37 -13.01
C ASP A 235 6.82 8.79 -11.69
N VAL A 236 6.56 9.47 -10.57
CA VAL A 236 6.94 8.98 -9.23
C VAL A 236 6.20 7.69 -8.91
N LEU A 237 4.88 7.64 -9.14
CA LEU A 237 4.06 6.45 -8.83
C LEU A 237 4.49 5.21 -9.62
N VAL A 238 4.77 5.37 -10.92
CA VAL A 238 5.16 4.25 -11.81
C VAL A 238 6.63 3.91 -11.76
N GLY A 239 7.48 4.86 -11.35
CA GLY A 239 8.92 4.70 -11.30
C GLY A 239 9.41 4.03 -10.04
N THR A 240 8.97 4.51 -8.89
CA THR A 240 9.39 4.04 -7.55
C THR A 240 8.26 3.82 -6.57
N GLY A 241 7.10 4.41 -6.89
CA GLY A 241 5.93 4.43 -6.04
C GLY A 241 5.08 3.15 -6.08
N PRO A 242 3.81 3.24 -5.63
CA PRO A 242 2.97 2.08 -5.38
C PRO A 242 2.73 1.24 -6.64
N SER A 243 2.69 1.86 -7.82
CA SER A 243 2.51 1.13 -9.09
C SER A 243 3.75 0.30 -9.43
N ALA A 244 4.97 0.82 -9.20
CA ALA A 244 6.21 0.07 -9.38
C ALA A 244 6.30 -1.12 -8.42
N PHE A 245 5.98 -0.88 -7.15
CA PHE A 245 5.96 -1.89 -6.09
C PHE A 245 4.96 -3.02 -6.41
N THR A 246 3.73 -2.65 -6.78
CA THR A 246 2.66 -3.58 -7.14
C THR A 246 3.05 -4.43 -8.35
N ALA A 247 3.57 -3.81 -9.40
CA ALA A 247 4.00 -4.52 -10.61
C ALA A 247 5.12 -5.54 -10.31
N ALA A 248 6.08 -5.19 -9.44
CA ALA A 248 7.15 -6.11 -9.04
C ALA A 248 6.60 -7.32 -8.27
N ILE A 249 5.66 -7.13 -7.36
CA ILE A 249 5.03 -8.21 -6.58
C ILE A 249 4.20 -9.14 -7.48
N LEU A 250 3.33 -8.59 -8.34
CA LEU A 250 2.54 -9.40 -9.28
C LEU A 250 3.44 -10.20 -10.23
N THR A 251 4.54 -9.59 -10.67
CA THR A 251 5.56 -10.27 -11.48
C THR A 251 6.21 -11.41 -10.71
N GLU A 252 6.61 -11.17 -9.45
CA GLU A 252 7.22 -12.23 -8.63
C GLU A 252 6.23 -13.38 -8.37
N MET A 253 5.00 -13.07 -7.98
CA MET A 253 3.94 -14.07 -7.82
C MET A 253 3.76 -14.90 -9.10
N SER A 254 3.78 -14.24 -10.26
CA SER A 254 3.65 -14.93 -11.54
C SER A 254 4.83 -15.88 -11.82
N VAL A 255 6.05 -15.42 -11.55
CA VAL A 255 7.29 -16.21 -11.71
C VAL A 255 7.33 -17.41 -10.77
N GLN A 256 6.87 -17.22 -9.53
CA GLN A 256 6.89 -18.24 -8.48
C GLN A 256 5.78 -19.28 -8.66
N THR A 257 4.61 -18.88 -9.12
CA THR A 257 3.49 -19.81 -9.38
C THR A 257 3.55 -20.49 -10.74
N GLY A 258 4.31 -19.94 -11.70
CA GLY A 258 4.36 -20.43 -13.08
C GLY A 258 3.12 -20.08 -13.92
N ARG A 259 2.24 -19.20 -13.42
CA ARG A 259 1.06 -18.70 -14.14
C ARG A 259 1.01 -17.18 -14.06
N GLN A 260 0.27 -16.54 -14.97
CA GLN A 260 0.02 -15.11 -14.85
C GLN A 260 -0.86 -14.85 -13.62
N VAL A 261 -0.38 -13.99 -12.73
CA VAL A 261 -1.11 -13.43 -11.58
C VAL A 261 -1.44 -11.98 -11.92
N THR A 262 -2.72 -11.63 -11.91
CA THR A 262 -3.22 -10.28 -12.23
C THR A 262 -3.96 -9.70 -11.02
N TRP A 263 -4.29 -8.41 -11.09
CA TRP A 263 -5.04 -7.74 -10.03
C TRP A 263 -6.43 -8.35 -9.77
N ASP A 264 -7.02 -9.03 -10.76
CA ASP A 264 -8.34 -9.67 -10.62
C ASP A 264 -8.41 -10.66 -9.45
N GLU A 265 -7.26 -11.21 -9.04
CA GLU A 265 -7.14 -12.10 -7.89
C GLU A 265 -7.24 -11.42 -6.52
N PHE A 266 -7.10 -10.10 -6.49
CA PHE A 266 -7.08 -9.24 -5.30
C PHE A 266 -8.22 -8.22 -5.30
N HIS A 267 -9.03 -8.18 -6.36
CA HIS A 267 -10.22 -7.34 -6.43
C HIS A 267 -11.32 -7.85 -5.49
N GLY A 268 -11.95 -6.94 -4.73
CA GLY A 268 -13.10 -7.24 -3.88
C GLY A 268 -12.79 -8.20 -2.72
N MET A 269 -11.54 -8.21 -2.24
CA MET A 269 -11.12 -9.09 -1.15
C MET A 269 -11.84 -8.77 0.16
N LEU A 270 -12.63 -9.73 0.65
CA LEU A 270 -13.25 -9.67 1.99
C LEU A 270 -12.33 -10.18 3.11
N ASP A 271 -11.31 -10.96 2.77
CA ASP A 271 -10.34 -11.52 3.71
C ASP A 271 -8.97 -11.67 3.03
N SER A 272 -7.90 -11.77 3.82
CA SER A 272 -6.53 -11.85 3.30
C SER A 272 -6.23 -13.17 2.57
N LYS A 273 -5.33 -13.09 1.59
CA LYS A 273 -5.01 -14.19 0.67
C LYS A 273 -3.50 -14.35 0.53
N VAL A 274 -3.03 -15.59 0.42
CA VAL A 274 -1.62 -15.89 0.15
C VAL A 274 -1.44 -16.34 -1.29
N VAL A 275 -0.49 -15.73 -2.01
CA VAL A 275 -0.06 -16.17 -3.33
C VAL A 275 1.47 -16.18 -3.37
N ALA A 276 2.07 -17.36 -3.60
CA ALA A 276 3.53 -17.54 -3.59
C ALA A 276 4.22 -16.93 -2.34
N GLY A 277 3.66 -17.21 -1.17
CA GLY A 277 4.15 -16.72 0.14
C GLY A 277 4.06 -15.22 0.35
N VAL A 278 3.40 -14.50 -0.56
CA VAL A 278 3.00 -13.12 -0.31
C VAL A 278 1.60 -13.13 0.28
N LEU A 279 1.48 -12.74 1.55
CA LEU A 279 0.21 -12.48 2.22
C LEU A 279 -0.28 -11.08 1.84
N VAL A 280 -1.40 -11.02 1.13
CA VAL A 280 -2.09 -9.79 0.77
C VAL A 280 -3.26 -9.58 1.72
N LEU A 281 -3.20 -8.50 2.50
CA LEU A 281 -4.23 -8.06 3.42
C LEU A 281 -5.26 -7.17 2.71
N THR A 282 -6.45 -7.09 3.28
CA THR A 282 -7.55 -6.29 2.74
C THR A 282 -7.25 -4.79 2.80
N SER A 283 -8.01 -4.01 2.02
CA SER A 283 -7.96 -2.53 2.06
C SER A 283 -8.23 -2.00 3.47
N GLU A 284 -9.21 -2.55 4.20
CA GLU A 284 -9.46 -2.15 5.60
C GLU A 284 -8.27 -2.40 6.52
N ALA A 285 -7.45 -3.43 6.28
CA ALA A 285 -6.34 -3.75 7.17
C ALA A 285 -5.22 -2.70 7.11
N PHE A 286 -4.80 -2.32 5.90
CA PHE A 286 -3.67 -1.42 5.71
C PHE A 286 -4.07 -0.03 5.23
N ALA A 287 -5.14 0.15 4.48
CA ALA A 287 -5.58 1.45 3.95
C ALA A 287 -6.93 1.89 4.55
N ALA A 288 -7.16 1.61 5.85
CA ALA A 288 -8.42 1.90 6.51
C ALA A 288 -8.84 3.37 6.33
N GLY A 289 -10.14 3.63 6.10
CA GLY A 289 -10.69 4.99 6.15
C GLY A 289 -10.32 5.92 4.97
N THR A 290 -9.80 5.40 3.86
CA THR A 290 -9.52 6.20 2.65
C THR A 290 -10.79 6.62 1.89
N GLY A 291 -11.93 5.99 2.19
CA GLY A 291 -13.23 6.36 1.60
C GLY A 291 -13.46 5.75 0.21
N HIS A 292 -12.62 4.82 -0.21
CA HIS A 292 -12.75 4.04 -1.45
C HIS A 292 -12.36 2.58 -1.19
N SER A 293 -12.50 1.71 -2.20
CA SER A 293 -12.01 0.32 -2.15
C SER A 293 -12.48 -0.47 -0.92
N ASP A 294 -13.71 -0.19 -0.46
CA ASP A 294 -14.32 -0.75 0.75
C ASP A 294 -13.40 -0.71 1.99
N SER A 295 -12.64 0.38 2.15
CA SER A 295 -11.61 0.56 3.18
C SER A 295 -12.12 0.58 4.64
N GLY A 296 -13.42 0.46 4.89
CA GLY A 296 -13.99 0.60 6.23
C GLY A 296 -13.57 1.92 6.92
N THR A 297 -13.33 1.86 8.24
CA THR A 297 -12.92 3.00 9.07
C THR A 297 -11.70 2.66 9.93
N HIS A 298 -11.01 3.67 10.47
CA HIS A 298 -9.87 3.44 11.38
C HIS A 298 -10.25 2.75 12.70
N SER A 299 -11.53 2.75 13.09
CA SER A 299 -12.05 2.01 14.24
C SER A 299 -12.53 0.59 13.87
N GLY A 300 -12.38 0.21 12.60
CA GLY A 300 -12.73 -1.11 12.08
C GLY A 300 -11.97 -2.23 12.78
N LYS A 301 -12.62 -3.39 12.93
CA LYS A 301 -12.01 -4.55 13.59
C LYS A 301 -10.81 -5.09 12.83
N SER A 302 -10.70 -4.85 11.53
CA SER A 302 -9.58 -5.35 10.73
C SER A 302 -8.45 -4.33 10.58
N ALA A 303 -8.68 -3.05 10.93
CA ALA A 303 -7.69 -1.99 10.77
C ALA A 303 -6.44 -2.23 11.61
N LEU A 304 -5.27 -2.29 10.96
CA LEU A 304 -3.97 -2.54 11.58
C LEU A 304 -3.10 -1.28 11.66
N VAL A 305 -3.21 -0.42 10.66
CA VAL A 305 -2.49 0.86 10.56
C VAL A 305 -3.39 1.97 10.05
N GLN A 306 -2.98 3.22 10.26
CA GLN A 306 -3.63 4.41 9.72
C GLN A 306 -2.56 5.32 9.09
N HIS A 307 -2.74 5.66 7.82
CA HIS A 307 -1.87 6.59 7.13
C HIS A 307 -2.43 8.01 7.17
N HIS A 308 -1.57 8.96 7.53
CA HIS A 308 -1.92 10.38 7.60
C HIS A 308 -1.42 11.12 6.35
N PHE A 309 -2.07 10.90 5.20
CA PHE A 309 -1.65 11.33 3.84
C PHE A 309 -1.27 12.81 3.66
N HIS A 310 -1.64 13.67 4.60
CA HIS A 310 -1.35 15.11 4.56
C HIS A 310 -0.07 15.51 5.32
N ALA A 311 0.62 14.59 5.98
CA ALA A 311 1.85 14.89 6.70
C ALA A 311 3.06 15.03 5.76
N SER A 312 3.09 14.31 4.64
CA SER A 312 4.13 14.46 3.62
C SER A 312 3.79 15.53 2.57
N SER A 313 4.73 16.42 2.29
CA SER A 313 4.59 17.50 1.30
C SER A 313 5.22 17.20 -0.07
N TRP A 314 5.54 15.93 -0.34
CA TRP A 314 6.17 15.55 -1.61
C TRP A 314 5.35 15.92 -2.88
N PRO A 315 3.99 15.88 -2.89
CA PRO A 315 3.21 16.27 -4.08
C PRO A 315 3.35 17.77 -4.41
N THR A 316 3.83 18.59 -3.48
CA THR A 316 4.13 20.00 -3.78
C THR A 316 5.31 20.15 -4.75
N ASN A 317 6.28 19.23 -4.69
CA ASN A 317 7.45 19.23 -5.58
C ASN A 317 7.22 18.41 -6.86
N HIS A 318 6.19 17.55 -6.86
CA HIS A 318 5.76 16.72 -7.97
C HIS A 318 4.24 16.90 -8.13
N PRO A 319 3.80 18.02 -8.73
CA PRO A 319 2.38 18.36 -8.78
C PRO A 319 1.60 17.36 -9.62
N ARG A 320 0.39 17.03 -9.15
CA ARG A 320 -0.59 16.28 -9.93
C ARG A 320 -0.98 17.06 -11.18
N PHE A 321 -1.47 16.34 -12.18
CA PHE A 321 -2.12 16.99 -13.31
C PHE A 321 -3.30 17.83 -12.82
N LYS A 322 -3.31 19.10 -13.21
CA LYS A 322 -4.34 20.06 -12.81
C LYS A 322 -4.98 20.66 -14.06
N HIS A 323 -6.25 20.37 -14.29
CA HIS A 323 -6.97 20.97 -15.42
C HIS A 323 -7.09 22.49 -15.22
N PRO A 324 -6.92 23.32 -16.27
CA PRO A 324 -6.90 24.78 -16.14
C PRO A 324 -8.16 25.40 -15.51
N ILE A 325 -9.30 24.71 -15.57
CA ILE A 325 -10.57 25.18 -15.00
C ILE A 325 -11.27 24.21 -14.04
N TYR A 326 -10.92 22.92 -14.05
CA TYR A 326 -11.60 21.87 -13.27
C TYR A 326 -10.72 21.23 -12.20
N ASP A 327 -9.53 21.80 -11.94
CA ASP A 327 -8.57 21.30 -10.96
C ASP A 327 -8.17 19.82 -11.20
N GLU A 328 -7.68 19.13 -10.17
CA GLU A 328 -7.24 17.73 -10.22
C GLU A 328 -8.42 16.75 -10.12
N VAL A 329 -8.46 15.70 -10.97
CA VAL A 329 -9.52 14.67 -10.96
C VAL A 329 -9.52 13.85 -9.67
N GLU A 330 -8.36 13.72 -9.01
CA GLU A 330 -8.20 13.00 -7.75
C GLU A 330 -9.04 13.59 -6.60
N ARG A 331 -9.51 14.84 -6.71
CA ARG A 331 -10.46 15.43 -5.75
C ARG A 331 -11.79 14.68 -5.70
N CYS A 332 -12.14 13.95 -6.74
CA CYS A 332 -13.31 13.10 -6.75
C CYS A 332 -13.21 11.90 -5.80
N ASN A 333 -12.01 11.57 -5.29
CA ASN A 333 -11.74 10.42 -4.42
C ASN A 333 -12.46 9.14 -4.90
N TRP A 334 -12.23 8.77 -6.16
CA TRP A 334 -12.82 7.58 -6.80
C TRP A 334 -14.35 7.56 -6.93
N ASN A 335 -15.04 8.68 -6.67
CA ASN A 335 -16.47 8.79 -6.93
C ASN A 335 -16.75 8.79 -8.44
N THR A 336 -17.44 7.74 -8.90
CA THR A 336 -17.68 7.51 -10.33
C THR A 336 -18.42 8.63 -11.05
N GLU A 337 -19.45 9.21 -10.43
CA GLU A 337 -20.22 10.28 -11.06
C GLU A 337 -19.43 11.59 -11.13
N CYS A 338 -18.64 11.89 -10.09
CA CYS A 338 -17.70 13.02 -10.11
C CYS A 338 -16.65 12.87 -11.22
N ILE A 339 -16.05 11.69 -11.37
CA ILE A 339 -15.03 11.43 -12.40
C ILE A 339 -15.64 11.56 -13.80
N LYS A 340 -16.79 10.94 -14.06
CA LYS A 340 -17.50 11.08 -15.35
C LYS A 340 -17.84 12.53 -15.68
N LEU A 341 -18.25 13.32 -14.68
CA LEU A 341 -18.52 14.73 -14.86
C LEU A 341 -17.25 15.51 -15.20
N TRP A 342 -16.14 15.24 -14.50
CA TRP A 342 -14.84 15.84 -14.79
C TRP A 342 -14.36 15.50 -16.20
N ASP A 343 -14.50 14.24 -16.62
CA ASP A 343 -14.13 13.78 -17.97
C ASP A 343 -14.97 14.47 -19.04
N SER A 344 -16.29 14.50 -18.86
CA SER A 344 -17.22 15.13 -19.81
C SER A 344 -16.95 16.64 -19.95
N ASN A 345 -16.72 17.31 -18.82
CA ASN A 345 -16.43 18.74 -18.79
C ASN A 345 -15.08 19.06 -19.44
N THR A 346 -14.05 18.25 -19.16
CA THR A 346 -12.72 18.39 -19.77
C THR A 346 -12.77 18.11 -21.28
N ALA A 347 -13.50 17.10 -21.72
CA ALA A 347 -13.72 16.81 -23.14
C ALA A 347 -14.45 17.96 -23.84
N PHE A 348 -15.47 18.53 -23.22
CA PHE A 348 -16.17 19.71 -23.74
C PHE A 348 -15.22 20.91 -23.85
N PHE A 349 -14.47 21.23 -22.79
CA PHE A 349 -13.48 22.31 -22.81
C PHE A 349 -12.46 22.14 -23.96
N ASN A 350 -11.93 20.94 -24.13
CA ASN A 350 -10.98 20.62 -25.19
C ASN A 350 -11.59 20.71 -26.61
N SER A 351 -12.91 20.65 -26.73
CA SER A 351 -13.63 20.81 -28.02
C SER A 351 -13.86 22.28 -28.41
N LEU A 352 -13.71 23.22 -27.47
CA LEU A 352 -13.88 24.66 -27.73
C LEU A 352 -12.73 25.22 -28.57
N ALA A 353 -12.99 26.32 -29.29
CA ALA A 353 -11.94 27.09 -29.96
C ALA A 353 -10.93 27.63 -28.94
N GLU A 354 -9.67 27.74 -29.33
CA GLU A 354 -8.58 28.19 -28.44
C GLU A 354 -8.87 29.56 -27.79
N GLU A 355 -9.49 30.48 -28.53
CA GLU A 355 -9.88 31.79 -28.01
C GLU A 355 -10.88 31.67 -26.84
N ASP A 356 -11.84 30.75 -26.92
CA ASP A 356 -12.85 30.55 -25.89
C ASP A 356 -12.28 29.81 -24.69
N GLN A 357 -11.37 28.85 -24.91
CA GLN A 357 -10.59 28.23 -23.84
C GLN A 357 -9.82 29.28 -23.03
N LEU A 358 -9.12 30.19 -23.72
CA LEU A 358 -8.35 31.27 -23.08
C LEU A 358 -9.25 32.22 -22.26
N LYS A 359 -10.45 32.55 -22.78
CA LYS A 359 -11.44 33.37 -22.05
C LYS A 359 -11.90 32.68 -20.76
N LEU A 360 -12.24 31.40 -20.82
CA LEU A 360 -12.67 30.62 -19.65
C LEU A 360 -11.56 30.51 -18.60
N VAL A 361 -10.33 30.23 -19.03
CA VAL A 361 -9.16 30.16 -18.12
C VAL A 361 -8.90 31.53 -17.47
N ALA A 362 -9.00 32.63 -18.23
CA ALA A 362 -8.82 33.96 -17.68
C ALA A 362 -9.91 34.30 -16.65
N ALA A 363 -11.17 33.94 -16.93
CA ALA A 363 -12.28 34.12 -16.00
C ALA A 363 -12.07 33.32 -14.70
N LYS A 364 -11.71 32.03 -14.79
CA LYS A 364 -11.40 31.19 -13.62
C LYS A 364 -10.27 31.76 -12.78
N LYS A 365 -9.19 32.23 -13.42
CA LYS A 365 -8.06 32.87 -12.71
C LYS A 365 -8.47 34.13 -11.96
N LEU A 366 -9.44 34.90 -12.47
CA LEU A 366 -9.97 36.07 -11.78
C LEU A 366 -10.85 35.67 -10.60
N GLU A 367 -11.65 34.61 -10.75
CA GLU A 367 -12.51 34.08 -9.69
C GLU A 367 -11.70 33.48 -8.53
N ASP A 368 -10.67 32.68 -8.83
CA ASP A 368 -9.78 32.09 -7.81
C ASP A 368 -9.02 33.17 -7.02
N LYS A 369 -8.73 34.33 -7.64
CA LYS A 369 -8.16 35.48 -6.94
C LYS A 369 -9.16 36.16 -6.00
N LYS A 370 -10.45 36.14 -6.32
CA LYS A 370 -11.51 36.72 -5.49
C LYS A 370 -11.87 35.80 -4.32
N HIS A 371 -11.81 34.49 -4.55
CA HIS A 371 -12.10 33.46 -3.56
C HIS A 371 -10.92 32.50 -3.44
N PRO A 372 -9.85 32.89 -2.71
CA PRO A 372 -8.76 31.99 -2.44
C PRO A 372 -9.31 30.76 -1.71
N LEU A 373 -9.02 29.56 -2.22
CA LEU A 373 -9.42 28.32 -1.58
C LEU A 373 -8.89 28.29 -0.13
N ARG A 374 -9.79 28.14 0.84
CA ARG A 374 -9.41 27.89 2.24
C ARG A 374 -8.94 26.44 2.35
N VAL A 375 -7.67 26.25 2.70
CA VAL A 375 -7.12 24.97 3.10
C VAL A 375 -7.26 24.89 4.62
N ASP A 376 -8.00 23.93 5.15
CA ASP A 376 -7.95 23.58 6.57
C ASP A 376 -7.16 22.27 6.78
N ASP A 377 -6.91 21.94 8.04
CA ASP A 377 -6.11 20.78 8.48
C ASP A 377 -6.79 19.42 8.15
N GLN A 378 -7.96 19.42 7.50
CA GLN A 378 -8.76 18.24 7.14
C GLN A 378 -9.00 18.11 5.62
N GLY A 379 -8.48 19.04 4.82
CA GLY A 379 -8.66 19.07 3.36
C GLY A 379 -9.78 20.02 2.91
N LEU A 380 -9.73 20.45 1.66
CA LEU A 380 -10.70 21.42 1.12
C LEU A 380 -12.14 20.87 1.12
N ILE A 381 -13.02 21.54 1.86
CA ILE A 381 -14.47 21.53 1.56
C ILE A 381 -14.70 22.51 0.41
N GLY A 382 -14.98 21.98 -0.77
CA GLY A 382 -15.37 22.74 -1.94
C GLY A 382 -16.10 21.84 -2.93
N VAL A 383 -17.41 21.69 -2.73
CA VAL A 383 -18.29 21.08 -3.73
C VAL A 383 -18.12 21.89 -5.02
N MET A 384 -17.81 21.23 -6.14
CA MET A 384 -17.91 21.84 -7.45
C MET A 384 -19.32 22.42 -7.59
N SER A 385 -19.46 23.74 -7.51
CA SER A 385 -20.69 24.40 -7.96
C SER A 385 -20.75 24.28 -9.47
N PRO A 386 -21.88 23.84 -10.05
CA PRO A 386 -22.07 23.89 -11.49
C PRO A 386 -22.01 25.36 -11.94
N VAL A 387 -21.19 25.65 -12.94
CA VAL A 387 -21.20 26.94 -13.61
C VAL A 387 -22.50 27.02 -14.44
N GLY A 388 -23.45 27.84 -13.97
CA GLY A 388 -24.50 28.44 -14.81
C GLY A 388 -25.90 27.81 -14.72
N GLY A 389 -26.82 28.54 -14.09
CA GLY A 389 -28.26 28.27 -14.12
C GLY A 389 -29.01 29.08 -13.07
N ASP A 390 -29.20 30.38 -13.32
CA ASP A 390 -30.06 31.24 -12.52
C ASP A 390 -31.51 30.69 -12.49
N THR A 391 -31.96 30.22 -11.33
CA THR A 391 -33.37 30.34 -10.91
C THR A 391 -33.44 30.48 -9.40
N HIS A 392 -33.92 31.63 -8.94
CA HIS A 392 -34.28 31.92 -7.56
C HIS A 392 -35.34 30.94 -7.01
N ALA A 393 -35.09 30.41 -5.82
CA ALA A 393 -36.14 30.10 -4.84
C ALA A 393 -35.55 30.21 -3.43
N ALA A 394 -35.90 31.30 -2.75
CA ALA A 394 -35.61 31.49 -1.34
C ALA A 394 -36.50 30.56 -0.50
N ALA A 395 -35.92 29.91 0.50
CA ALA A 395 -36.66 29.36 1.63
C ALA A 395 -35.92 29.79 2.91
N GLU A 396 -36.64 30.58 3.70
CA GLU A 396 -36.21 31.27 4.90
C GLU A 396 -35.85 30.29 6.03
N GLU A 397 -34.74 30.55 6.72
CA GLU A 397 -34.45 29.99 8.04
C GLU A 397 -35.31 30.70 9.09
N MET A 398 -36.04 29.93 9.90
CA MET A 398 -36.68 30.41 11.13
C MET A 398 -35.88 29.95 12.36
N PRO A 399 -35.70 30.82 13.38
CA PRO A 399 -34.80 30.58 14.49
C PRO A 399 -35.43 29.75 15.62
N ALA A 400 -34.56 29.08 16.39
CA ALA A 400 -34.91 28.30 17.57
C ALA A 400 -35.24 29.21 18.78
N ASP A 401 -36.43 29.01 19.35
CA ASP A 401 -36.88 29.66 20.58
C ASP A 401 -36.63 28.79 21.83
N GLN A 402 -36.39 29.47 22.94
CA GLN A 402 -35.98 28.94 24.24
C GLN A 402 -37.15 28.70 25.22
N HIS A 403 -36.99 27.67 26.08
CA HIS A 403 -37.53 27.47 27.45
C HIS A 403 -39.04 27.16 27.70
N PRO A 404 -39.48 26.63 28.88
CA PRO A 404 -38.78 25.86 29.95
C PRO A 404 -39.57 24.63 30.53
N LEU A 405 -38.86 23.84 31.37
CA LEU A 405 -39.27 22.95 32.49
C LEU A 405 -40.76 22.62 32.75
N GLN A 406 -41.07 21.31 32.83
CA GLN A 406 -41.92 20.72 33.90
C GLN A 406 -41.91 19.17 33.89
N GLU A 407 -41.71 18.56 35.07
CA GLU A 407 -41.97 17.13 35.37
C GLU A 407 -43.48 16.82 35.32
N PRO A 408 -43.88 15.53 35.28
CA PRO A 408 -44.45 14.98 36.52
C PRO A 408 -44.19 13.49 36.82
N GLU A 409 -44.05 13.26 38.12
CA GLU A 409 -44.60 12.19 38.99
C GLU A 409 -44.33 10.69 38.80
N GLN A 410 -44.04 10.10 39.96
CA GLN A 410 -43.83 8.69 40.26
C GLN A 410 -45.12 7.88 40.40
N VAL A 411 -45.01 6.57 40.18
CA VAL A 411 -45.79 5.54 40.91
C VAL A 411 -44.82 4.48 41.43
N GLY A 412 -44.94 4.18 42.72
CA GLY A 412 -43.97 3.43 43.51
C GLY A 412 -44.23 1.93 43.67
N GLY A 413 -43.26 1.29 44.34
CA GLY A 413 -43.33 -0.07 44.88
C GLY A 413 -42.29 -0.21 45.98
N ARG A 414 -42.76 -0.42 47.22
CA ARG A 414 -42.03 -0.37 48.50
C ARG A 414 -42.00 -1.78 49.11
N ALA A 415 -40.84 -2.28 49.58
CA ALA A 415 -40.63 -2.87 50.93
C ALA A 415 -39.24 -3.58 51.13
N PRO A 416 -38.70 -3.68 52.38
CA PRO A 416 -37.28 -3.93 52.74
C PRO A 416 -37.10 -5.13 53.75
N PRO A 417 -36.11 -5.22 54.70
CA PRO A 417 -34.63 -5.24 54.67
C PRO A 417 -33.95 -6.41 55.48
N GLY A 418 -32.60 -6.53 55.39
CA GLY A 418 -31.67 -7.18 56.36
C GLY A 418 -31.38 -8.69 56.16
N ASP A 419 -30.21 -9.28 56.44
CA ASP A 419 -29.18 -8.96 57.44
C ASP A 419 -27.84 -9.71 57.13
N ARG A 420 -26.72 -9.22 57.72
CA ARG A 420 -25.39 -9.84 58.03
C ARG A 420 -24.22 -9.97 57.01
N ARG A 421 -23.10 -9.30 57.39
CA ARG A 421 -21.67 -9.50 56.99
C ARG A 421 -21.04 -10.71 57.76
N PRO A 422 -19.69 -10.95 57.82
CA PRO A 422 -18.52 -10.44 57.07
C PRO A 422 -17.45 -11.52 56.68
N GLY A 423 -16.38 -11.12 55.95
CA GLY A 423 -15.09 -11.82 56.05
C GLY A 423 -14.01 -11.59 54.97
N HIS A 424 -13.04 -10.70 55.28
CA HIS A 424 -11.59 -10.73 54.92
C HIS A 424 -11.11 -10.69 53.45
N ARG A 425 -9.89 -10.24 53.12
CA ARG A 425 -8.86 -9.26 53.56
C ARG A 425 -7.70 -9.52 52.57
N HIS A 426 -7.12 -8.50 51.93
CA HIS A 426 -5.71 -8.41 51.44
C HIS A 426 -5.62 -7.03 50.75
N GLY A 427 -4.62 -6.17 50.94
CA GLY A 427 -3.26 -6.31 51.44
C GLY A 427 -2.36 -5.54 50.48
N HIS A 428 -2.15 -4.24 50.75
CA HIS A 428 -1.31 -3.34 49.95
C HIS A 428 0.17 -3.72 50.05
N LEU A 429 0.86 -3.77 48.91
CA LEU A 429 2.30 -3.98 48.78
C LEU A 429 2.99 -2.61 48.57
N HIS A 430 3.91 -2.26 49.47
CA HIS A 430 4.81 -1.11 49.34
C HIS A 430 6.20 -1.58 48.92
N LEU A 431 6.73 -0.98 47.86
CA LEU A 431 8.09 -1.15 47.34
C LEU A 431 9.12 -0.47 48.26
N HIS A 432 10.26 -1.12 48.47
CA HIS A 432 11.48 -0.54 49.04
C HIS A 432 12.66 -0.85 48.09
N LEU A 433 13.35 0.21 47.64
CA LEU A 433 14.59 0.17 46.87
C LEU A 433 15.78 0.24 47.84
N PRO A 434 16.91 -0.44 47.60
CA PRO A 434 18.17 -0.16 48.29
C PRO A 434 19.00 0.89 47.53
N GLY A 435 19.64 1.78 48.32
CA GLY A 435 20.57 2.81 47.87
C GLY A 435 22.00 2.30 47.62
N PRO A 436 22.92 3.20 47.21
CA PRO A 436 24.20 2.84 46.61
C PRO A 436 25.32 2.60 47.64
N ASP A 437 26.16 1.62 47.32
CA ASP A 437 27.41 1.26 47.99
C ASP A 437 28.49 2.34 47.78
N THR A 438 29.28 2.55 48.85
CA THR A 438 30.54 3.28 48.84
C THR A 438 31.62 2.37 49.40
N SER A 439 32.73 2.20 48.68
CA SER A 439 34.10 2.20 49.22
C SER A 439 35.10 1.82 48.12
N ASP A 440 36.07 2.72 47.94
CA ASP A 440 37.38 2.46 47.35
C ASP A 440 38.13 1.38 48.14
N ASP A 441 38.90 0.54 47.44
CA ASP A 441 40.32 0.31 47.73
C ASP A 441 40.91 -0.75 46.76
N ASN A 442 41.80 -0.30 45.89
CA ASN A 442 42.91 -1.08 45.33
C ASN A 442 44.11 -0.89 46.29
N PRO A 443 45.09 -1.82 46.45
CA PRO A 443 45.92 -2.21 45.29
C PRO A 443 46.69 -3.57 45.37
N VAL A 444 47.41 -3.85 44.27
CA VAL A 444 48.63 -4.70 44.09
C VAL A 444 48.51 -6.23 44.26
N ASP A 445 48.58 -6.99 43.15
CA ASP A 445 49.80 -7.63 42.58
C ASP A 445 49.53 -8.12 41.15
#